data_AF-A0A8J6G5T7-F1
#
_entry.id   AF-A0A8J6G5T7-F1
#
_cell.length_a   1.000
_cell.length_b   1.000
_cell.length_c   1.000
_cell.angle_alpha   90.00
_cell.angle_beta   90.00
_cell.angle_gamma   90.00
#
_symmetry.space_group_name_H-M   'P 1'
#
loop_
_entity.id
_entity.type
_entity.pdbx_description
1 polymer ?
#
loop_
_entity_poly.entity_id
_entity_poly.type
_entity_poly.pdbx_seq_one_letter_code
_entity_poly.pdbx_strand_id
1 'polypeptide(L)'
;MVSIDELDKMTGNGNNCPNKEPNFFKKHPCDDAKEAAFLNRAARKLNQFLKMNISEEFNIHLLTVSQGTQTLVNCTSKEEKSPKDQKKNDPCFLKRLLREIKTCWNKILKGGI
;
A
#
# COMPACT_ATOMS: atom_id res chain seq x y z
N MET A 1 12.24 -4.41 1.31
CA MET A 1 11.80 -4.38 -0.10
C MET A 1 11.46 -5.75 -0.67
N VAL A 2 12.20 -6.80 -0.33
CA VAL A 2 11.97 -8.19 -0.81
C VAL A 2 10.49 -8.61 -0.79
N SER A 3 9.78 -8.47 0.34
CA SER A 3 8.36 -8.83 0.40
C SER A 3 7.44 -8.02 -0.54
N ILE A 4 7.79 -6.77 -0.88
CA ILE A 4 7.01 -6.00 -1.87
C ILE A 4 7.23 -6.57 -3.28
N ASP A 5 8.46 -6.98 -3.60
CA ASP A 5 8.80 -7.56 -4.89
C ASP A 5 8.13 -8.93 -5.07
N GLU A 6 8.09 -9.77 -4.01
CA GLU A 6 7.34 -11.03 -4.03
C GLU A 6 5.83 -10.80 -4.20
N LEU A 7 5.25 -9.83 -3.50
CA LEU A 7 3.84 -9.48 -3.68
C LEU A 7 3.54 -9.02 -5.12
N ASP A 8 4.41 -8.22 -5.74
CA ASP A 8 4.20 -7.76 -7.12
C ASP A 8 4.21 -8.94 -8.12
N LYS A 9 5.11 -9.93 -7.93
CA LYS A 9 5.12 -11.17 -8.72
C LYS A 9 3.81 -11.96 -8.52
N MET A 10 3.37 -12.13 -7.28
CA MET A 10 2.16 -12.88 -6.93
C MET A 10 0.87 -12.20 -7.41
N THR A 11 0.86 -10.87 -7.53
CA THR A 11 -0.33 -10.12 -7.99
C THR A 11 -0.50 -10.17 -9.52
N GLY A 12 0.49 -10.69 -10.26
CA GLY A 12 0.42 -11.00 -11.69
C GLY A 12 0.42 -9.79 -12.63
N ASN A 13 0.79 -10.01 -13.90
CA ASN A 13 0.80 -8.98 -14.96
C ASN A 13 -0.49 -8.89 -15.79
N GLY A 14 -1.44 -9.81 -15.59
CA GLY A 14 -2.53 -10.07 -16.55
C GLY A 14 -3.85 -9.32 -16.35
N ASN A 15 -3.97 -8.40 -15.40
CA ASN A 15 -5.23 -7.70 -15.18
C ASN A 15 -5.27 -6.44 -16.06
N ASN A 16 -6.27 -6.34 -16.95
CA ASN A 16 -6.62 -5.10 -17.67
C ASN A 16 -7.15 -4.07 -16.67
N CYS A 17 -6.25 -3.51 -15.86
CA CYS A 17 -6.59 -2.54 -14.85
C CYS A 17 -7.01 -1.23 -15.53
N PRO A 18 -8.12 -0.61 -15.12
CA PRO A 18 -8.53 0.66 -15.69
C PRO A 18 -7.47 1.72 -15.38
N ASN A 19 -7.12 2.54 -16.38
CA ASN A 19 -6.19 3.66 -16.23
C ASN A 19 -6.72 4.79 -15.32
N LYS A 20 -7.96 4.68 -14.82
CA LYS A 20 -8.56 5.67 -13.91
C LYS A 20 -7.85 5.62 -12.57
N GLU A 21 -7.31 6.76 -12.17
CA GLU A 21 -6.62 6.90 -10.90
C GLU A 21 -7.58 6.79 -9.71
N PRO A 22 -7.34 5.85 -8.78
CA PRO A 22 -8.16 5.72 -7.59
C PRO A 22 -8.09 6.98 -6.71
N ASN A 23 -9.24 7.41 -6.18
CA ASN A 23 -9.36 8.58 -5.31
C ASN A 23 -8.43 8.56 -4.09
N PHE A 24 -8.04 7.38 -3.63
CA PHE A 24 -7.09 7.22 -2.52
C PHE A 24 -5.77 7.94 -2.79
N PHE A 25 -5.17 7.72 -3.97
CA PHE A 25 -3.86 8.31 -4.32
C PHE A 25 -3.96 9.83 -4.54
N LYS A 26 -5.11 10.31 -5.03
CA LYS A 26 -5.38 11.76 -5.15
C LYS A 26 -5.51 12.45 -3.80
N LYS A 27 -6.17 11.79 -2.83
CA LYS A 27 -6.37 12.35 -1.48
C LYS A 27 -5.14 12.20 -0.59
N HIS A 28 -4.34 11.17 -0.85
CA HIS A 28 -3.17 10.81 -0.06
C HIS A 28 -1.99 10.57 -1.02
N PRO A 29 -1.37 11.65 -1.53
CA PRO A 29 -0.15 11.54 -2.33
C PRO A 29 1.09 11.28 -1.45
N CYS A 30 2.12 10.68 -2.05
CA CYS A 30 3.47 10.61 -1.47
C CYS A 30 4.28 11.84 -1.91
N ASP A 31 4.02 12.96 -1.22
CA ASP A 31 4.76 14.23 -1.37
C ASP A 31 5.86 14.32 -0.31
N ASP A 32 6.89 15.16 -0.55
CA ASP A 32 8.14 15.22 0.23
C ASP A 32 7.97 15.65 1.71
N ALA A 33 6.80 16.16 2.09
CA ALA A 33 6.44 16.49 3.48
C ALA A 33 5.44 15.51 4.10
N LYS A 34 5.01 14.49 3.34
CA LYS A 34 3.87 13.62 3.66
C LYS A 34 4.15 12.15 3.36
N GLU A 35 5.38 11.74 3.04
CA GLU A 35 5.69 10.34 2.72
C GLU A 35 5.36 9.42 3.89
N ALA A 36 5.75 9.79 5.10
CA ALA A 36 5.45 9.00 6.31
C ALA A 36 3.93 8.86 6.53
N ALA A 37 3.17 9.93 6.31
CA ALA A 37 1.71 9.93 6.45
C ALA A 37 1.03 9.07 5.36
N PHE A 38 1.54 9.12 4.11
CA PHE A 38 1.10 8.25 3.03
C PHE A 38 1.38 6.78 3.36
N LEU A 39 2.62 6.46 3.73
CA LEU A 39 3.06 5.10 4.05
C LEU A 39 2.24 4.49 5.19
N ASN A 40 1.95 5.26 6.26
CA ASN A 40 1.11 4.80 7.35
C ASN A 40 -0.32 4.45 6.88
N ARG A 41 -0.93 5.33 6.07
CA ARG A 41 -2.27 5.10 5.50
C ARG A 41 -2.28 3.91 4.55
N ALA A 42 -1.28 3.80 3.68
CA ALA A 42 -1.13 2.72 2.72
C ALA A 42 -0.95 1.36 3.44
N ALA A 43 -0.16 1.32 4.50
CA ALA A 43 0.02 0.11 5.32
C ALA A 43 -1.28 -0.31 6.03
N ARG A 44 -2.05 0.63 6.58
CA ARG A 44 -3.40 0.33 7.11
C ARG A 44 -4.34 -0.19 6.03
N LYS A 45 -4.22 0.33 4.81
CA LYS A 45 -5.02 -0.13 3.66
C LYS A 45 -4.63 -1.53 3.23
N LEU A 46 -3.34 -1.89 3.24
CA LEU A 46 -2.87 -3.26 3.00
C LEU A 46 -3.57 -4.27 3.91
N ASN A 47 -3.68 -4.00 5.22
CA ASN A 47 -4.35 -4.92 6.16
C ASN A 47 -5.80 -5.29 5.78
N GLN A 48 -6.48 -4.48 4.95
CA GLN A 48 -7.83 -4.80 4.46
C GLN A 48 -7.83 -5.95 3.43
N PHE A 49 -6.71 -6.16 2.73
CA PHE A 49 -6.52 -7.20 1.72
C PHE A 49 -6.24 -8.58 2.31
N LEU A 50 -5.85 -8.68 3.59
CA LEU A 50 -5.70 -9.97 4.28
C LEU A 50 -7.00 -10.78 4.31
N LYS A 51 -8.15 -10.09 4.23
CA LYS A 51 -9.48 -10.72 4.16
C LYS A 51 -9.77 -11.40 2.82
N MET A 52 -8.91 -11.24 1.79
CA MET A 52 -9.09 -11.91 0.49
C MET A 52 -8.72 -13.39 0.50
N ASN A 53 -7.92 -13.83 1.47
CA ASN A 53 -7.46 -15.22 1.59
C ASN A 53 -6.86 -15.80 0.28
N ILE A 54 -5.93 -15.06 -0.34
CA ILE A 54 -5.32 -15.45 -1.63
C ILE A 54 -4.41 -16.67 -1.47
N SER A 55 -3.42 -16.57 -0.57
CA SER A 55 -2.59 -17.67 -0.11
C SER A 55 -1.95 -17.30 1.24
N GLU A 56 -1.48 -18.30 1.98
CA GLU A 56 -0.78 -18.09 3.25
C GLU A 56 0.51 -17.28 3.05
N GLU A 57 1.32 -17.65 2.05
CA GLU A 57 2.56 -16.95 1.68
C GLU A 57 2.29 -15.49 1.30
N PHE A 58 1.25 -15.22 0.51
CA PHE A 58 0.85 -13.87 0.14
C PHE A 58 0.49 -13.04 1.39
N ASN A 59 -0.27 -13.64 2.32
CA ASN A 59 -0.65 -12.99 3.56
C ASN A 59 0.56 -12.69 4.46
N ILE A 60 1.55 -13.58 4.53
CA ILE A 60 2.80 -13.37 5.29
C ILE A 60 3.56 -12.18 4.73
N HIS A 61 3.78 -12.10 3.42
CA HIS A 61 4.47 -10.96 2.83
C HIS A 61 3.67 -9.67 3.02
N LEU A 62 2.35 -9.72 2.86
CA LEU A 62 1.50 -8.54 3.00
C LEU A 62 1.49 -8.00 4.44
N LEU A 63 1.44 -8.89 5.44
CA LEU A 63 1.60 -8.55 6.86
C LEU A 63 2.98 -7.96 7.15
N THR A 64 4.03 -8.57 6.60
CA THR A 64 5.42 -8.11 6.78
C THR A 64 5.57 -6.67 6.28
N VAL A 65 5.02 -6.37 5.09
CA VAL A 65 5.09 -5.01 4.51
C VAL A 65 4.24 -4.04 5.32
N SER A 66 3.01 -4.39 5.70
CA SER A 66 2.13 -3.47 6.40
C SER A 66 2.63 -3.16 7.82
N GLN A 67 2.95 -4.17 8.62
CA GLN A 67 3.44 -4.00 9.99
C GLN A 67 4.81 -3.33 9.99
N GLY A 68 5.75 -3.83 9.16
CA GLY A 68 7.08 -3.22 9.05
C GLY A 68 7.03 -1.75 8.66
N THR A 69 6.15 -1.39 7.72
CA THR A 69 5.95 0.02 7.35
C THR A 69 5.40 0.84 8.52
N GLN A 70 4.36 0.36 9.22
CA GLN A 70 3.78 1.06 10.37
C GLN A 70 4.78 1.27 11.49
N THR A 71 5.60 0.27 11.80
CA THR A 71 6.65 0.34 12.82
C THR A 71 7.70 1.38 12.45
N LEU A 72 8.15 1.42 11.20
CA LEU A 72 9.20 2.33 10.76
C LEU A 72 8.75 3.79 10.64
N VAL A 73 7.50 4.05 10.22
CA VAL A 73 7.01 5.42 10.03
C VAL A 73 6.33 6.01 11.27
N ASN A 74 6.16 5.20 12.34
CA ASN A 74 5.49 5.50 13.62
C ASN A 74 4.71 6.83 13.66
N CYS A 75 3.61 6.89 12.90
CA CYS A 75 2.78 8.08 12.76
C CYS A 75 1.57 8.00 13.71
N THR A 76 1.46 8.93 14.66
CA THR A 76 0.32 9.11 15.57
C THR A 76 -0.90 9.77 14.90
N SER A 77 -0.96 9.81 13.57
CA SER A 77 -2.00 10.53 12.85
C SER A 77 -3.41 10.00 13.22
N LYS A 78 -4.26 10.94 13.66
CA LYS A 78 -5.66 10.74 14.03
C LYS A 78 -6.32 9.82 12.99
N GLU A 79 -6.95 8.75 13.47
CA GLU A 79 -7.71 7.83 12.63
C GLU A 79 -8.79 8.61 11.87
N GLU A 80 -8.55 8.90 10.60
CA GLU A 80 -9.66 9.18 9.69
C GLU A 80 -10.47 7.91 9.63
N LYS A 81 -11.70 7.96 10.18
CA LYS A 81 -12.68 6.89 10.05
C LYS A 81 -12.70 6.48 8.58
N SER A 82 -12.27 5.26 8.31
CA SER A 82 -12.31 4.70 6.96
C SER A 82 -13.72 4.91 6.43
N PRO A 83 -13.92 5.67 5.33
CA PRO A 83 -15.24 5.77 4.75
C PRO A 83 -15.73 4.35 4.49
N LYS A 84 -16.96 4.07 4.93
CA LYS A 84 -17.69 2.82 4.69
C LYS A 84 -18.03 2.69 3.20
N ASP A 85 -17.05 2.87 2.32
CA ASP A 85 -17.18 2.56 0.92
C ASP A 85 -16.74 1.12 0.74
N GLN A 86 -17.76 0.26 0.78
CA GLN A 86 -17.76 -1.07 0.21
C GLN A 86 -17.14 -1.00 -1.19
N LYS A 87 -15.89 -1.38 -1.34
CA LYS A 87 -15.35 -1.79 -2.64
C LYS A 87 -14.49 -3.01 -2.40
N LYS A 88 -14.93 -4.10 -3.02
CA LYS A 88 -14.23 -5.39 -3.15
C LYS A 88 -12.74 -5.12 -3.20
N ASN A 89 -11.99 -5.82 -2.36
CA ASN A 89 -10.53 -5.83 -2.38
C ASN A 89 -10.09 -6.07 -3.84
N ASP A 90 -9.77 -4.99 -4.54
CA ASP A 90 -9.57 -4.97 -5.98
C ASP A 90 -8.09 -5.26 -6.25
N PRO A 91 -7.75 -6.35 -6.96
CA PRO A 91 -6.35 -6.71 -7.22
C PRO A 91 -5.59 -5.61 -7.96
N CYS A 92 -6.27 -4.86 -8.84
CA CYS A 92 -5.67 -3.73 -9.55
C CYS A 92 -5.27 -2.59 -8.61
N PHE A 93 -6.14 -2.25 -7.65
CA PHE A 93 -5.82 -1.31 -6.59
C PHE A 93 -4.65 -1.80 -5.73
N LEU A 94 -4.64 -3.09 -5.36
CA LEU A 94 -3.56 -3.67 -4.55
C LEU A 94 -2.21 -3.57 -5.26
N LYS A 95 -2.16 -3.97 -6.54
CA LYS A 95 -0.95 -3.86 -7.36
C LYS A 95 -0.45 -2.42 -7.43
N ARG A 96 -1.35 -1.47 -7.68
CA ARG A 96 -1.00 -0.05 -7.70
C ARG A 96 -0.51 0.43 -6.32
N LEU A 97 -1.16 0.03 -5.24
CA LEU A 97 -0.80 0.41 -3.88
C LEU A 97 0.62 -0.07 -3.53
N LEU A 98 0.96 -1.31 -3.86
CA LEU A 98 2.30 -1.88 -3.64
C LEU A 98 3.38 -1.09 -4.41
N ARG A 99 3.09 -0.72 -5.66
CA ARG A 99 3.99 0.11 -6.48
C ARG A 99 4.23 1.48 -5.86
N GLU A 100 3.17 2.18 -5.43
CA GLU A 100 3.29 3.50 -4.80
C GLU A 100 4.03 3.43 -3.46
N ILE A 101 3.81 2.38 -2.65
CA ILE A 101 4.58 2.14 -1.41
C ILE A 101 6.07 1.99 -1.73
N LYS A 102 6.42 1.18 -2.73
CA LYS A 102 7.82 0.99 -3.16
C LYS A 102 8.45 2.31 -3.61
N THR A 103 7.74 3.07 -4.44
CA THR A 103 8.21 4.39 -4.92
C THR A 103 8.43 5.34 -3.76
N CYS A 104 7.50 5.39 -2.82
CA CYS A 104 7.57 6.30 -1.67
C CYS A 104 8.73 5.96 -0.73
N TRP A 105 8.96 4.67 -0.45
CA TRP A 105 10.15 4.23 0.28
C TRP A 105 11.44 4.57 -0.45
N ASN A 106 11.49 4.39 -1.78
CA ASN A 106 12.66 4.76 -2.56
C ASN A 106 12.95 6.26 -2.51
N LYS A 107 11.93 7.13 -2.43
CA LYS A 107 12.12 8.58 -2.22
C LYS A 107 12.80 8.84 -0.88
N ILE A 108 12.25 8.30 0.22
CA ILE A 108 12.81 8.47 1.57
C ILE A 108 14.26 7.96 1.62
N LEU A 109 14.52 6.76 1.10
CA LEU A 109 15.84 6.12 1.21
C LEU A 109 16.91 6.77 0.34
N LYS A 110 16.54 7.42 -0.76
CA LYS A 110 17.49 8.13 -1.64
C LYS A 110 17.78 9.57 -1.18
N GLY A 111 17.11 10.03 -0.11
CA GLY A 111 17.07 11.43 0.29
C GLY A 111 16.15 12.20 -0.65
N GLY A 112 15.06 12.74 -0.11
CA GLY A 112 14.27 13.75 -0.83
C GLY A 112 15.22 14.86 -1.29
N ILE A 113 15.20 15.17 -2.59
CA ILE A 113 16.03 16.22 -3.17
C ILE A 113 15.60 17.58 -2.63
#